data_AF-A0A523T8A4-F1
#
_entry.id   AF-A0A523T8A4-F1
#
_cell.length_a   1.000
_cell.length_b   1.000
_cell.length_c   1.000
_cell.angle_alpha   90.00
_cell.angle_beta   90.00
_cell.angle_gamma   90.00
#
_symmetry.space_group_name_H-M   'P 1'
#
loop_
_entity.id
_entity.type
_entity.pdbx_description
1 polymer ?
#
loop_
_entity_poly.entity_id
_entity_poly.type
_entity_poly.pdbx_seq_one_letter_code
_entity_poly.pdbx_strand_id
1 'polypeptide(L)'
;MPQHFVLMGMGGLFIILGIAAIIWGKREEKDYYNAISDRSDVREFLEHEPETPEPGALKIGGWIAIALGLLMLAIGGAFWFWG
;
A
#
# COMPACT_ATOMS: atom_id res chain seq x y z
N MET A 1 14.38 26.33 -16.00
CA MET A 1 13.03 25.80 -15.76
C MET A 1 13.14 24.53 -14.92
N PRO A 2 13.00 24.57 -13.57
CA PRO A 2 13.18 23.38 -12.72
C PRO A 2 11.87 22.81 -12.13
N GLN A 3 10.72 23.41 -12.39
CA GLN A 3 9.48 23.14 -11.65
C GLN A 3 8.88 21.74 -11.91
N HIS A 4 9.04 21.20 -13.13
CA HIS A 4 8.53 19.88 -13.51
C HIS A 4 9.32 18.72 -12.87
N PHE A 5 10.58 18.92 -12.50
CA PHE A 5 11.37 17.91 -11.78
C PHE A 5 10.83 17.64 -10.38
N VAL A 6 10.30 18.67 -9.71
CA VAL A 6 9.70 18.52 -8.39
C VAL A 6 8.42 17.67 -8.49
N LEU A 7 7.61 17.90 -9.53
CA LEU A 7 6.39 17.13 -9.75
C LEU A 7 6.69 15.65 -10.06
N MET A 8 7.66 15.38 -10.95
CA MET A 8 8.10 14.01 -11.23
C MET A 8 8.74 13.33 -10.01
N GLY A 9 9.57 14.07 -9.25
CA GLY A 9 10.20 13.57 -8.02
C GLY A 9 9.17 13.21 -6.95
N MET A 10 8.17 14.07 -6.71
CA MET A 10 7.08 13.75 -5.78
C MET A 10 6.22 12.59 -6.28
N GLY A 11 5.91 12.52 -7.58
CA GLY A 11 5.18 11.40 -8.17
C GLY A 11 5.90 10.06 -7.95
N GLY A 12 7.23 10.02 -8.16
CA GLY A 12 8.06 8.86 -7.85
C GLY A 12 8.05 8.49 -6.36
N LEU A 13 8.14 9.47 -5.47
CA LEU A 13 8.07 9.25 -4.00
C LEU A 13 6.74 8.58 -3.61
N PHE A 14 5.61 9.07 -4.12
CA PHE A 14 4.29 8.51 -3.82
C PHE A 14 4.14 7.06 -4.29
N ILE A 15 4.73 6.70 -5.44
CA ILE A 15 4.74 5.32 -5.93
C ILE A 15 5.56 4.43 -5.00
N ILE A 16 6.75 4.86 -4.58
CA ILE A 16 7.61 4.09 -3.67
C ILE A 16 6.90 3.88 -2.32
N LEU A 17 6.30 4.92 -1.76
CA LEU A 17 5.53 4.82 -0.50
C LEU A 17 4.32 3.89 -0.64
N GLY A 18 3.60 3.96 -1.77
CA GLY A 18 2.48 3.06 -2.04
C GLY A 18 2.91 1.59 -2.15
N ILE A 19 4.01 1.31 -2.83
CA ILE A 19 4.58 -0.05 -2.92
C ILE A 19 5.03 -0.53 -1.54
N ALA A 20 5.74 0.30 -0.78
CA ALA A 20 6.18 -0.04 0.57
C ALA A 20 4.99 -0.34 1.51
N ALA A 21 3.92 0.44 1.44
CA ALA A 21 2.70 0.20 2.21
C ALA A 21 2.03 -1.14 1.87
N ILE A 22 1.97 -1.50 0.57
CA ILE A 22 1.43 -2.81 0.14
C ILE A 22 2.30 -3.96 0.64
N ILE A 23 3.63 -3.83 0.58
CA ILE A 23 4.57 -4.85 1.08
C ILE A 23 4.42 -5.02 2.59
N TRP A 24 4.33 -3.92 3.34
CA TRP A 24 4.13 -3.95 4.78
C TRP A 24 2.80 -4.60 5.14
N GLY A 25 1.70 -4.22 4.49
CA GLY A 25 0.39 -4.83 4.72
C GLY A 25 0.37 -6.33 4.46
N LYS A 26 1.06 -6.80 3.42
CA LYS A 26 1.22 -8.25 3.16
C LYS A 26 2.07 -8.97 4.21
N ARG A 27 3.04 -8.28 4.81
CA ARG A 27 3.92 -8.86 5.83
C ARG A 27 3.20 -8.99 7.16
N GLU A 28 2.45 -7.96 7.54
CA GLU A 28 1.60 -7.95 8.73
C GLU A 28 0.55 -9.06 8.68
N GLU A 29 -0.10 -9.24 7.52
CA GLU A 29 -1.10 -10.30 7.30
C GLU A 29 -0.50 -11.70 7.49
N LYS A 30 0.75 -11.91 7.05
CA LYS A 30 1.46 -13.18 7.21
C LYS A 30 1.90 -13.45 8.64
N ASP A 31 2.45 -12.45 9.33
CA ASP A 31 2.89 -12.59 10.71
C ASP A 31 1.68 -12.82 11.64
N TYR A 32 0.54 -12.18 11.37
CA TYR A 32 -0.72 -12.41 12.09
C TYR A 32 -1.25 -13.84 11.91
N TYR A 33 -1.30 -14.35 10.68
CA TYR A 33 -1.71 -15.73 10.42
C TYR A 33 -0.78 -16.77 11.06
N ASN A 34 0.54 -16.51 11.05
CA ASN A 34 1.52 -17.39 11.70
C ASN A 34 1.31 -17.45 13.22
N ALA A 35 1.04 -16.30 13.85
CA ALA A 35 0.78 -16.23 15.29
C ALA A 35 -0.50 -16.96 15.72
N ILE A 36 -1.53 -16.99 14.86
CA ILE A 36 -2.76 -17.78 15.09
C ILE A 36 -2.49 -19.27 14.94
N SER A 37 -1.71 -19.67 13.92
CA SER A 37 -1.42 -21.10 13.68
C SER A 37 -0.54 -21.77 14.74
N ASP A 38 0.15 -20.98 15.57
CA ASP A 38 1.00 -21.48 16.66
C ASP A 38 0.20 -21.77 17.95
N ARG A 39 -1.09 -21.37 18.03
CA ARG A 39 -1.96 -21.67 19.17
C ARG A 39 -2.79 -22.93 18.89
N SER A 40 -2.64 -23.95 19.75
CA SER A 40 -3.30 -25.26 19.65
C SER A 40 -4.79 -25.28 20.03
N ASP A 41 -5.46 -24.14 20.13
CA ASP A 41 -6.84 -24.04 20.60
C ASP A 41 -7.83 -23.90 19.44
N VAL A 42 -8.25 -25.06 18.92
CA VAL A 42 -9.28 -25.21 17.88
C VAL A 42 -10.67 -24.74 18.35
N ARG A 43 -10.83 -24.48 19.65
CA ARG A 43 -12.11 -24.11 20.28
C ARG A 43 -12.54 -22.68 19.92
N GLU A 44 -11.59 -21.77 19.76
CA GLU A 44 -11.83 -20.37 19.40
C GLU A 44 -12.26 -20.22 17.92
N PHE A 45 -11.90 -21.17 17.06
CA PHE A 45 -12.34 -21.24 15.65
C PHE A 45 -13.81 -21.66 15.49
N LEU A 46 -14.36 -22.37 16.48
CA LEU A 46 -15.74 -22.90 16.45
C LEU A 46 -16.76 -21.91 17.04
N GLU A 47 -16.33 -20.95 17.87
CA GLU A 47 -17.24 -20.07 18.61
C GLU A 47 -17.62 -18.75 17.89
N HIS A 48 -16.99 -18.35 16.77
CA HIS A 48 -17.20 -17.03 16.09
C HIS A 48 -16.82 -15.85 17.03
N GLU A 49 -16.03 -14.84 16.73
CA GLU A 49 -15.37 -14.28 15.55
C GLU A 49 -14.01 -13.76 16.07
N PRO A 50 -12.87 -13.98 15.39
CA PRO A 50 -11.82 -12.99 15.49
C PRO A 50 -12.30 -11.79 14.67
N GLU A 51 -12.54 -10.65 15.33
CA GLU A 51 -12.58 -9.35 14.65
C GLU A 51 -11.29 -9.24 13.84
N THR A 52 -11.40 -9.50 12.53
CA THR A 52 -10.26 -9.49 11.63
C THR A 52 -9.58 -8.13 11.73
N PRO A 53 -8.26 -8.04 11.98
CA PRO A 53 -7.58 -6.76 11.96
C PRO A 53 -7.55 -6.29 10.51
N GLU A 54 -8.58 -5.58 10.06
CA GLU A 54 -8.90 -5.25 8.67
C GLU A 54 -7.63 -4.90 7.86
N PRO A 55 -6.98 -5.90 7.20
CA PRO A 55 -5.77 -5.63 6.42
C PRO A 55 -6.13 -4.82 5.15
N GLY A 56 -7.44 -4.72 4.88
CA GLY A 56 -8.03 -3.97 3.80
C GLY A 56 -7.70 -2.49 3.85
N ALA A 57 -7.65 -1.85 5.03
CA ALA A 57 -7.43 -0.40 5.11
C ALA A 57 -6.04 0.01 4.57
N LEU A 58 -4.99 -0.71 4.98
CA LEU A 58 -3.63 -0.44 4.52
C LEU A 58 -3.44 -0.80 3.03
N LYS A 59 -4.14 -1.84 2.56
CA LYS A 59 -4.14 -2.27 1.15
C LYS A 59 -4.84 -1.25 0.23
N ILE A 60 -5.97 -0.69 0.67
CA ILE A 60 -6.71 0.37 -0.02
C ILE A 60 -5.88 1.66 -0.06
N GLY A 61 -5.29 2.05 1.08
CA GLY A 61 -4.41 3.22 1.17
C GLY A 61 -3.19 3.12 0.26
N GLY A 62 -2.55 1.95 0.20
CA GLY A 62 -1.42 1.69 -0.71
C GLY A 62 -1.81 1.79 -2.19
N TRP A 63 -2.98 1.29 -2.57
CA TRP A 63 -3.47 1.39 -3.95
C TRP A 63 -3.79 2.83 -4.36
N ILE A 64 -4.41 3.61 -3.46
CA ILE A 64 -4.68 5.05 -3.67
C ILE A 64 -3.37 5.83 -3.84
N ALA A 65 -2.36 5.56 -3.02
CA ALA A 65 -1.06 6.21 -3.12
C ALA A 65 -0.36 5.93 -4.47
N ILE A 66 -0.42 4.69 -4.96
CA ILE A 66 0.11 4.33 -6.28
C ILE A 66 -0.64 5.06 -7.39
N ALA A 67 -1.98 5.08 -7.35
CA ALA A 67 -2.80 5.74 -8.36
C ALA A 67 -2.48 7.25 -8.46
N LEU A 68 -2.34 7.92 -7.31
CA LEU A 68 -1.94 9.33 -7.25
C LEU A 68 -0.52 9.57 -7.79
N GLY A 69 0.45 8.74 -7.41
CA GLY A 69 1.82 8.87 -7.90
C GLY A 69 1.93 8.65 -9.42
N LEU A 70 1.16 7.70 -9.96
CA LEU A 70 1.11 7.40 -11.40
C LEU A 70 0.46 8.53 -12.20
N LEU A 71 -0.61 9.13 -11.65
CA LEU A 71 -1.24 10.34 -12.21
C LEU A 71 -0.24 11.51 -12.26
N MET A 72 0.51 11.75 -11.19
CA MET A 72 1.49 12.82 -11.14
C MET A 72 2.64 12.62 -12.13
N LEU A 73 3.12 11.38 -12.30
CA LEU A 73 4.11 11.06 -13.33
C LEU A 73 3.57 11.25 -14.75
N ALA A 74 2.32 10.87 -15.02
CA ALA A 74 1.71 11.07 -16.33
C ALA A 74 1.61 12.55 -16.70
N ILE A 75 1.18 13.40 -15.76
CA ILE A 75 1.10 14.86 -15.96
C ILE A 75 2.50 15.46 -16.12
N GLY A 76 3.45 15.09 -15.25
CA GLY A 76 4.84 15.57 -15.34
C GLY A 76 5.54 15.15 -16.64
N GLY A 77 5.32 13.91 -17.09
CA GLY A 77 5.84 13.39 -18.35
C GLY A 77 5.19 14.04 -19.58
N ALA A 78 3.89 14.31 -19.54
CA ALA A 78 3.21 15.05 -20.60
C ALA A 78 3.77 16.48 -20.72
N PHE A 79 3.96 17.18 -19.60
CA PHE A 79 4.61 18.50 -19.61
C PHE A 79 6.06 18.46 -20.07
N TRP A 80 6.80 17.37 -19.81
CA TRP A 80 8.16 17.18 -20.32
C TRP A 80 8.21 16.92 -21.83
N PHE A 81 7.23 16.20 -22.36
CA PHE A 81 7.21 15.84 -23.79
C PHE A 81 6.65 16.96 -24.68
N TRP A 82 5.76 17.80 -24.14
CA TRP A 82 5.09 18.86 -24.89
C TRP A 82 5.59 20.28 -24.61
N GLY A 83 6.41 20.49 -23.57
CA GLY A 83 7.00 21.78 -23.21
C GLY A 83 8.47 21.89 -23.57
#